data_AF-A0A2C2VC90-F1
#
_entry.id   AF-A0A2C2VC90-F1
#
_cell.length_a   1.000
_cell.length_b   1.000
_cell.length_c   1.000
_cell.angle_alpha   90.00
_cell.angle_beta   90.00
_cell.angle_gamma   90.00
#
_symmetry.space_group_name_H-M   'P 1'
#
loop_
_entity.id
_entity.type
_entity.pdbx_description
1 polymer ?
#
loop_
_entity_poly.entity_id
_entity_poly.type
_entity_poly.pdbx_seq_one_letter_code
_entity_poly.pdbx_strand_id
1 'polypeptide(L)'
;MKFNQMTEEEKRRLFIAMYFLHKGSHHLSRLHGEFMERESDEERKEAMEKRHNLFRSIAQVGELHLPSELETEIEEMEKLEDEVYEWIEDNGFTEDIKKYFDKNSIMFS
;
A
#
# COMPACT_ATOMS: atom_id res chain seq x y z
N MET A 1 7.14 11.17 -13.01
CA MET A 1 6.46 12.48 -12.89
C MET A 1 6.56 12.87 -11.43
N LYS A 2 7.05 14.06 -11.09
CA LYS A 2 7.20 14.46 -9.68
C LYS A 2 5.84 14.81 -9.08
N PHE A 3 5.68 14.67 -7.76
CA PHE A 3 4.42 14.94 -7.05
C PHE A 3 3.85 16.33 -7.37
N ASN A 4 4.68 17.38 -7.27
CA ASN A 4 4.32 18.76 -7.64
C ASN A 4 3.98 19.01 -9.12
N GLN A 5 4.23 18.05 -10.01
CA GLN A 5 3.85 18.14 -11.43
C GLN A 5 2.52 17.46 -11.72
N MET A 6 1.95 16.75 -10.75
CA MET A 6 0.69 16.04 -10.89
C MET A 6 -0.49 16.98 -10.66
N THR A 7 -1.57 16.74 -11.39
CA THR A 7 -2.88 17.28 -11.05
C THR A 7 -3.38 16.68 -9.73
N GLU A 8 -4.30 17.37 -9.06
CA GLU A 8 -4.91 16.87 -7.83
C GLU A 8 -5.58 15.50 -8.00
N GLU A 9 -6.17 15.24 -9.18
CA GLU A 9 -6.75 13.94 -9.50
C GLU A 9 -5.68 12.84 -9.62
N GLU A 10 -4.55 13.14 -10.26
CA GLU A 10 -3.43 12.19 -10.37
C GLU A 10 -2.81 11.87 -9.01
N LYS A 11 -2.65 12.87 -8.14
CA LYS A 11 -2.18 12.67 -6.76
C LYS A 11 -3.11 11.74 -5.97
N ARG A 12 -4.43 11.97 -6.05
CA ARG A 12 -5.43 11.10 -5.39
C ARG A 12 -5.39 9.68 -5.93
N ARG A 13 -5.31 9.50 -7.26
CA ARG A 13 -5.20 8.17 -7.88
C ARG A 13 -3.93 7.44 -7.45
N LEU A 14 -2.81 8.14 -7.32
CA LEU A 14 -1.56 7.60 -6.80
C LEU A 14 -1.74 7.07 -5.37
N PHE A 15 -2.28 7.87 -4.46
CA PHE A 15 -2.50 7.45 -3.07
C PHE A 15 -3.51 6.31 -2.96
N ILE A 16 -4.58 6.29 -3.77
CA ILE A 16 -5.49 5.14 -3.85
C ILE A 16 -4.74 3.88 -4.28
N ALA A 17 -3.88 3.96 -5.30
CA ALA A 17 -3.12 2.82 -5.78
C ALA A 17 -2.13 2.31 -4.70
N MET A 18 -1.44 3.23 -4.04
CA MET A 18 -0.54 2.91 -2.93
C MET A 18 -1.27 2.21 -1.79
N TYR A 19 -2.41 2.74 -1.37
CA TYR A 19 -3.23 2.16 -0.32
C TYR A 19 -3.51 0.67 -0.59
N PHE A 20 -4.01 0.34 -1.78
CA PHE A 20 -4.34 -1.04 -2.13
C PHE A 20 -3.10 -1.93 -2.26
N LEU A 21 -1.99 -1.40 -2.76
CA LEU A 21 -0.73 -2.13 -2.84
C LEU A 21 -0.18 -2.46 -1.44
N HIS A 22 -0.21 -1.49 -0.51
CA HIS A 22 0.22 -1.68 0.87
C HIS A 22 -0.71 -2.66 1.62
N LYS A 23 -2.03 -2.44 1.56
CA LYS A 23 -3.03 -3.32 2.20
C LYS A 23 -2.95 -4.74 1.65
N GLY A 24 -2.88 -4.89 0.33
CA GLY A 24 -2.75 -6.18 -0.34
C GLY A 24 -1.45 -6.91 0.02
N SER A 25 -0.33 -6.18 0.06
CA SER A 25 0.97 -6.75 0.44
C SER A 25 1.01 -7.22 1.90
N HIS A 26 0.39 -6.47 2.81
CA HIS A 26 0.24 -6.86 4.21
C HIS A 26 -0.58 -8.15 4.34
N HIS A 27 -1.73 -8.22 3.67
CA HIS A 27 -2.56 -9.43 3.64
C HIS A 27 -1.84 -10.63 3.04
N LEU A 28 -1.12 -10.44 1.93
CA LEU A 28 -0.32 -11.50 1.32
C LEU A 28 0.75 -12.02 2.27
N SER A 29 1.45 -11.12 2.98
CA SER A 29 2.50 -11.51 3.93
C SER A 29 1.95 -12.32 5.10
N ARG A 30 0.75 -11.98 5.60
CA ARG A 30 0.09 -12.74 6.67
C ARG A 30 -0.33 -14.14 6.20
N LEU A 31 -1.04 -14.22 5.07
CA LEU A 31 -1.48 -15.50 4.50
C LEU A 31 -0.27 -16.38 4.18
N HIS A 32 0.78 -15.82 3.60
CA HIS A 32 1.99 -16.58 3.29
C HIS A 32 2.66 -17.13 4.57
N GLY A 33 2.67 -16.38 5.67
CA GLY A 33 3.13 -16.90 6.97
C GLY A 33 2.33 -18.12 7.46
N GLU A 34 1.01 -18.12 7.23
CA GLU A 34 0.10 -19.20 7.65
C GLU A 34 0.14 -20.43 6.72
N PHE A 35 0.42 -20.24 5.43
CA PHE A 35 0.41 -21.32 4.43
C PHE A 35 1.78 -21.94 4.12
N MET A 36 2.88 -21.25 4.45
CA MET A 36 4.25 -21.74 4.23
C MET A 36 4.51 -23.12 4.85
N GLU A 37 3.77 -23.54 5.88
CA GLU A 37 3.93 -24.86 6.50
C GLU A 37 3.55 -26.04 5.57
N ARG A 38 2.82 -25.80 4.46
CA ARG A 38 2.21 -26.86 3.62
C ARG A 38 2.74 -26.95 2.19
N GLU A 39 3.63 -26.06 1.78
CA GLU A 39 4.12 -25.94 0.40
C GLU A 39 5.47 -26.66 0.18
N SER A 40 5.73 -27.07 -1.08
CA SER A 40 7.03 -27.60 -1.51
C SER A 40 8.08 -26.48 -1.58
N ASP A 41 9.37 -26.85 -1.56
CA ASP A 41 10.46 -25.86 -1.58
C ASP A 41 10.48 -25.01 -2.87
N GLU A 42 10.08 -25.57 -4.01
CA GLU A 42 9.91 -24.85 -5.26
C GLU A 42 8.78 -23.80 -5.20
N GLU A 43 7.61 -24.17 -4.66
CA GLU A 43 6.45 -23.27 -4.52
C GLU A 43 6.77 -22.12 -3.57
N ARG A 44 7.42 -22.43 -2.43
CA ARG A 44 7.88 -21.42 -1.45
C ARG A 44 8.84 -20.43 -2.08
N LYS A 45 9.77 -20.91 -2.91
CA LYS A 45 10.74 -20.05 -3.60
C LYS A 45 10.06 -19.11 -4.58
N GLU A 46 9.14 -19.63 -5.41
CA GLU A 46 8.38 -18.82 -6.37
C GLU A 46 7.53 -17.75 -5.67
N ALA A 47 6.87 -18.11 -4.57
CA ALA A 47 6.06 -17.18 -3.80
C ALA A 47 6.92 -16.10 -3.13
N MET A 48 8.11 -16.45 -2.62
CA MET A 48 9.07 -15.49 -2.05
C MET A 48 9.60 -14.52 -3.12
N GLU A 49 9.88 -14.98 -4.34
CA GLU A 49 10.29 -14.12 -5.45
C GLU A 49 9.18 -13.16 -5.88
N LYS A 50 7.93 -13.65 -6.00
CA LYS A 50 6.77 -12.81 -6.31
C LYS A 50 6.53 -11.74 -5.25
N ARG A 51 6.63 -12.13 -3.97
CA ARG A 51 6.54 -11.20 -2.84
C ARG A 51 7.64 -10.13 -2.91
N HIS A 52 8.89 -10.55 -3.11
CA HIS A 52 10.02 -9.62 -3.22
C HIS A 52 9.83 -8.61 -4.36
N ASN A 53 9.36 -9.08 -5.52
CA ASN A 53 9.06 -8.21 -6.66
C ASN A 53 7.93 -7.23 -6.35
N LEU A 54 6.87 -7.65 -5.67
CA LEU A 54 5.79 -6.76 -5.23
C LEU A 54 6.31 -5.66 -4.31
N PHE A 55 7.07 -6.01 -3.26
CA PHE A 55 7.63 -5.01 -2.33
C PHE A 55 8.61 -4.06 -3.04
N ARG A 56 9.42 -4.56 -3.98
CA ARG A 56 10.29 -3.72 -4.81
C ARG A 56 9.47 -2.75 -5.65
N SER A 57 8.40 -3.20 -6.31
CA SER A 57 7.55 -2.33 -7.11
C SER A 57 6.86 -1.26 -6.26
N ILE A 58 6.40 -1.59 -5.05
CA ILE A 58 5.84 -0.62 -4.10
C ILE A 58 6.88 0.45 -3.75
N ALA A 59 8.09 0.03 -3.37
CA ALA A 59 9.18 0.95 -3.05
C ALA A 59 9.52 1.88 -4.24
N GLN A 60 9.57 1.33 -5.46
CA GLN A 60 9.80 2.13 -6.67
C GLN A 60 8.69 3.14 -6.95
N VAL A 61 7.42 2.79 -6.72
CA VAL A 61 6.32 3.76 -6.85
C VAL A 61 6.50 4.88 -5.83
N GLY A 62 6.77 4.55 -4.57
CA GLY A 62 7.07 5.52 -3.52
C GLY A 62 8.24 6.44 -3.89
N GLU A 63 9.39 5.88 -4.28
CA GLU A 63 10.59 6.63 -4.67
C GLU A 63 10.44 7.45 -5.97
N LEU A 64 9.51 7.10 -6.88
CA LEU A 64 9.34 7.87 -8.12
C LEU A 64 8.32 9.00 -7.98
N HIS A 65 7.40 8.87 -7.02
CA HIS A 65 6.23 9.73 -6.95
C HIS A 65 6.13 10.53 -5.65
N LEU A 66 6.90 10.18 -4.61
CA LEU A 66 6.84 10.81 -3.28
C LEU A 66 8.15 11.44 -2.74
N PRO A 67 9.34 11.39 -3.38
CA PRO A 67 10.46 12.12 -2.82
C PRO A 67 10.29 13.62 -3.07
N SER A 68 10.07 14.35 -1.98
CA SER A 68 10.34 15.78 -1.90
C SER A 68 11.28 16.08 -0.75
N GLU A 69 12.19 17.03 -0.96
CA GLU A 69 13.06 17.60 0.08
C GLU A 69 12.44 18.87 0.71
N LEU A 70 11.27 19.30 0.20
CA LEU A 70 10.58 20.49 0.67
C LEU A 70 9.56 20.11 1.74
N GLU A 71 9.76 20.61 2.96
CA GLU A 71 8.91 20.37 4.13
C GLU A 71 7.42 20.65 3.82
N THR A 72 7.11 21.73 3.11
CA THR A 72 5.72 22.06 2.73
C THR A 72 5.09 21.05 1.77
N GLU A 73 5.89 20.45 0.86
CA GLU A 73 5.38 19.43 -0.07
C GLU A 73 5.15 18.12 0.68
N ILE A 74 6.01 17.78 1.65
CA ILE A 74 5.83 16.63 2.54
C ILE A 74 4.53 16.76 3.34
N GLU A 75 4.29 17.90 3.99
CA GLU A 75 3.06 18.15 4.75
C GLU A 75 1.80 18.03 3.88
N GLU A 76 1.84 18.57 2.65
CA GLU A 76 0.72 18.44 1.69
C GLU A 76 0.47 16.99 1.28
N MET A 77 1.54 16.22 1.12
CA MET A 77 1.47 14.81 0.77
C MET A 77 0.90 13.97 1.91
N GLU A 78 1.41 14.13 3.13
CA GLU A 78 0.92 13.42 4.33
C GLU A 78 -0.56 13.71 4.55
N LYS A 79 -0.96 14.98 4.44
CA LYS A 79 -2.37 15.37 4.57
C LYS A 79 -3.25 14.73 3.51
N LEU A 80 -2.78 14.66 2.27
CA LEU A 80 -3.55 14.04 1.19
C LEU A 80 -3.60 12.51 1.33
N GLU A 81 -2.53 11.89 1.81
CA GLU A 81 -2.48 10.47 2.15
C GLU A 81 -3.55 10.14 3.19
N ASP A 82 -3.54 10.86 4.32
CA ASP A 82 -4.50 10.70 5.41
C ASP A 82 -5.94 10.87 4.90
N GLU A 83 -6.22 11.96 4.16
CA GLU A 83 -7.55 12.22 3.62
C GLU A 83 -8.05 11.08 2.72
N VAL A 84 -7.18 10.59 1.81
CA VAL A 84 -7.54 9.52 0.88
C VAL A 84 -7.74 8.20 1.64
N TYR A 85 -6.86 7.88 2.59
CA TYR A 85 -6.91 6.61 3.31
C TYR A 85 -8.12 6.56 4.24
N GLU A 86 -8.40 7.62 4.99
CA GLU A 86 -9.61 7.74 5.81
C GLU A 86 -10.86 7.60 4.95
N TRP A 87 -10.92 8.30 3.80
CA TRP A 87 -12.08 8.20 2.91
C TRP A 87 -12.30 6.77 2.41
N ILE A 88 -11.24 6.04 2.05
CA ILE A 88 -11.32 4.64 1.61
C ILE A 88 -11.78 3.72 2.76
N GLU A 89 -11.27 3.91 3.98
CA GLU A 89 -11.69 3.09 5.13
C GLU A 89 -13.17 3.36 5.51
N ASP A 90 -13.62 4.60 5.41
CA ASP A 90 -14.98 4.99 5.75
C ASP A 90 -16.00 4.58 4.68
N ASN A 91 -15.64 4.70 3.40
CA ASN A 91 -16.59 4.59 2.28
C ASN A 91 -16.28 3.46 1.31
N GLY A 92 -15.04 3.02 1.22
CA GLY A 92 -14.57 2.06 0.21
C GLY A 92 -14.96 0.61 0.48
N PHE A 93 -15.35 0.28 1.72
CA PHE A 93 -15.69 -1.08 2.12
C PHE A 93 -16.99 -1.14 2.92
N THR A 94 -17.78 -2.17 2.66
CA THR A 94 -18.92 -2.51 3.52
C THR A 94 -18.43 -3.09 4.85
N GLU A 95 -19.23 -3.00 5.91
CA GLU A 95 -18.91 -3.62 7.21
C GLU A 95 -18.59 -5.13 7.09
N ASP A 96 -19.27 -5.80 6.17
CA ASP A 96 -19.01 -7.21 5.84
C ASP A 96 -17.66 -7.46 5.20
N ILE A 97 -17.12 -6.49 4.45
CA ILE A 97 -15.80 -6.60 3.84
C ILE A 97 -14.72 -6.22 4.85
N LYS A 98 -14.99 -5.20 5.71
CA LYS A 98 -14.07 -4.75 6.76
C LYS A 98 -13.63 -5.87 7.68
N LYS A 99 -14.47 -6.88 7.98
CA LYS A 99 -14.07 -8.03 8.82
C LYS A 99 -12.89 -8.85 8.27
N TYR A 100 -12.60 -8.75 6.97
CA TYR A 100 -11.44 -9.41 6.36
C TYR A 100 -10.17 -8.55 6.41
N PHE A 101 -10.32 -7.26 6.69
CA PHE A 101 -9.25 -6.28 6.84
C PHE A 101 -9.09 -5.96 8.34
N ASP A 102 -8.00 -6.42 8.97
CA ASP A 102 -7.82 -6.21 10.41
C ASP A 102 -7.70 -4.71 10.74
N LYS A 103 -8.35 -4.27 11.82
CA LYS A 103 -8.30 -2.87 12.33
C LYS A 103 -6.88 -2.36 12.62
N ASN A 104 -5.93 -3.28 12.77
CA ASN A 104 -4.52 -3.01 13.05
C ASN A 104 -3.60 -3.20 11.83
N SER A 105 -4.14 -3.48 10.65
CA SER A 105 -3.34 -3.78 9.45
C SER A 105 -2.65 -2.56 8.84
N ILE A 106 -3.10 -1.35 9.20
CA ILE A 106 -2.54 -0.08 8.76
C ILE A 106 -2.64 0.94 9.92
N MET A 107 -1.84 0.76 10.97
CA MET A 107 -1.43 1.93 11.75
C MET A 107 0.02 2.19 11.40
N PHE A 108 0.25 3.11 10.47
CA PHE A 108 1.55 3.74 10.34
C PHE A 108 1.75 4.56 11.61
N SER A 109 2.56 4.01 12.52
CA SER A 109 3.06 4.70 13.72
C SER A 109 4.38 5.38 13.42
#